data_AF-A0A1B8YFT2-F1
#
_entry.id   AF-A0A1B8YFT2-F1
#
_cell.length_a   1.000
_cell.length_b   1.000
_cell.length_c   1.000
_cell.angle_alpha   90.00
_cell.angle_beta   90.00
_cell.angle_gamma   90.00
#
_symmetry.space_group_name_H-M   'P 1'
#
loop_
_entity.id
_entity.type
_entity.pdbx_description
1 polymer ?
#
loop_
_entity_poly.entity_id
_entity_poly.type
_entity_poly.pdbx_seq_one_letter_code
_entity_poly.pdbx_strand_id
1 'polypeptide(L)'
;MAFKSQLQESKVSSRRKSSASIVVSQTYKQSTNSQELSVRISSDVIDSIKTKIGGKVDVLYDQEEDLWMVKPCGNNGFTISGKQGAATGLVRYTLKKGHTRFTEEKTLLPIKRECDEDSLLYKDGGVIFKLVIEDKEM
;
A
#
# COMPACT_ATOMS: atom_id res chain seq x y z
N MET A 1 -8.64 22.17 -30.78
CA MET A 1 -9.10 20.83 -30.35
C MET A 1 -8.09 20.30 -29.35
N ALA A 2 -8.49 20.05 -28.11
CA ALA A 2 -7.60 19.48 -27.10
C ALA A 2 -7.79 17.96 -27.09
N PHE A 3 -6.79 17.21 -27.56
CA PHE A 3 -6.82 15.76 -27.49
C PHE A 3 -6.68 15.31 -26.03
N LYS A 4 -7.62 14.49 -25.55
CA LYS A 4 -7.59 13.93 -24.19
C LYS A 4 -6.93 12.55 -24.21
N SER A 5 -5.89 12.37 -23.41
CA SER A 5 -5.12 11.11 -23.37
C SER A 5 -5.91 9.96 -22.76
N GLN A 6 -6.29 8.99 -23.59
CA GLN A 6 -6.97 7.77 -23.14
C GLN A 6 -6.06 6.88 -22.28
N LEU A 7 -4.74 6.99 -22.48
CA LEU A 7 -3.73 6.27 -21.70
C LEU A 7 -3.66 6.78 -20.26
N GLN A 8 -3.70 8.10 -20.06
CA GLN A 8 -3.70 8.69 -18.71
C GLN A 8 -4.99 8.34 -17.95
N GLU A 9 -6.14 8.40 -18.60
CA GLU A 9 -7.43 8.02 -18.01
C GLU A 9 -7.48 6.54 -17.62
N SER A 10 -6.88 5.65 -18.42
CA SER A 10 -6.79 4.23 -18.11
C SER A 10 -5.88 3.93 -16.90
N LYS A 11 -4.79 4.71 -16.72
CA LYS A 11 -3.93 4.60 -15.52
C LYS A 11 -4.70 4.95 -14.25
N VAL A 12 -5.53 5.99 -14.29
CA VAL A 12 -6.41 6.39 -13.18
C VAL A 12 -7.50 5.34 -12.93
N SER A 13 -8.18 4.87 -13.99
CA SER A 13 -9.28 3.90 -13.89
C SER A 13 -8.84 2.52 -13.36
N SER A 14 -7.62 2.09 -13.68
CA SER A 14 -7.06 0.82 -13.17
C SER A 14 -6.82 0.80 -11.66
N ARG A 15 -6.78 1.97 -11.00
CA ARG A 15 -6.79 2.11 -9.54
C ARG A 15 -8.22 1.88 -9.05
N ARG A 16 -8.63 0.60 -8.96
CA ARG A 16 -9.98 0.20 -8.54
C ARG A 16 -10.41 0.96 -7.25
N LYS A 17 -11.34 1.91 -7.40
CA LYS A 17 -12.01 2.66 -6.30
C LYS A 17 -11.13 3.52 -5.38
N SER A 18 -9.95 3.95 -5.81
CA SER A 18 -9.14 4.93 -5.04
C SER A 18 -8.14 5.61 -5.96
N SER A 19 -8.08 6.94 -5.92
CA SER A 19 -7.05 7.71 -6.63
C SER A 19 -5.72 7.74 -5.87
N ALA A 20 -5.70 7.31 -4.60
CA ALA A 20 -4.52 7.37 -3.75
C ALA A 20 -3.34 6.56 -4.33
N SER A 21 -2.15 7.11 -4.15
CA SER A 21 -0.88 6.54 -4.58
C SER A 21 -0.49 5.32 -3.75
N ILE A 22 -0.93 5.25 -2.49
CA ILE A 22 -0.78 4.09 -1.60
C ILE A 22 -2.11 3.79 -0.90
N VAL A 23 -2.45 2.51 -0.82
CA VAL A 23 -3.62 2.03 -0.08
C VAL A 23 -3.20 0.83 0.76
N VAL A 24 -3.49 0.89 2.06
CA VAL A 24 -3.23 -0.22 2.98
C VAL A 24 -4.57 -0.84 3.40
N SER A 25 -4.66 -2.16 3.32
CA SER A 25 -5.85 -2.89 3.73
C SER A 25 -5.50 -4.09 4.59
N GLN A 26 -6.29 -4.28 5.65
CA GLN A 26 -6.28 -5.49 6.45
C GLN A 26 -7.50 -6.33 6.10
N THR A 27 -7.29 -7.63 5.88
CA THR A 27 -8.36 -8.57 5.51
C THR A 27 -8.25 -9.84 6.34
N TYR A 28 -9.33 -10.61 6.42
CA TYR A 28 -9.34 -11.92 7.04
C TYR A 28 -9.58 -13.00 6.00
N LYS A 29 -8.65 -13.95 5.91
CA LYS A 29 -8.73 -15.08 5.00
C LYS A 29 -9.22 -16.30 5.76
N GLN A 30 -10.49 -16.65 5.54
CA GLN A 30 -11.16 -17.75 6.23
C GLN A 30 -10.47 -19.11 6.00
N SER A 31 -10.03 -19.38 4.78
CA SER A 31 -9.42 -20.66 4.40
C SER A 31 -8.16 -21.01 5.21
N THR A 32 -7.43 -20.00 5.66
CA THR A 32 -6.19 -20.17 6.44
C THR A 32 -6.33 -19.62 7.86
N ASN A 33 -7.53 -19.22 8.27
CA ASN A 33 -7.83 -18.59 9.56
C ASN A 33 -6.81 -17.50 9.93
N SER A 34 -6.44 -16.67 8.96
CA SER A 34 -5.32 -15.72 9.11
C SER A 34 -5.71 -14.34 8.62
N GLN A 35 -5.24 -13.30 9.31
CA GLN A 35 -5.37 -11.93 8.83
C GLN A 35 -4.19 -11.60 7.90
N GLU A 36 -4.44 -10.83 6.84
CA GLU A 36 -3.45 -10.40 5.87
C GLU A 36 -3.44 -8.88 5.78
N LEU A 37 -2.25 -8.29 5.73
CA LEU A 37 -2.07 -6.91 5.33
C LEU A 37 -1.68 -6.87 3.85
N SER A 38 -2.26 -5.92 3.13
CA SER A 38 -1.95 -5.65 1.73
C SER A 38 -1.68 -4.17 1.54
N VAL A 39 -0.55 -3.84 0.94
CA VAL A 39 -0.16 -2.49 0.55
C VAL A 39 -0.16 -2.41 -0.97
N ARG A 40 -1.14 -1.70 -1.54
CA ARG A 40 -1.19 -1.38 -2.97
C ARG A 40 -0.45 -0.07 -3.19
N ILE A 41 0.48 -0.08 -4.13
CA ILE A 41 1.39 1.04 -4.38
C ILE A 41 1.31 1.39 -5.86
N SER A 42 1.14 2.65 -6.20
CA SER A 42 1.17 3.14 -7.57
C SER A 42 2.54 2.92 -8.22
N SER A 43 2.56 2.76 -9.55
CA SER A 43 3.81 2.65 -10.30
C SER A 43 4.72 3.85 -10.07
N ASP A 44 4.14 5.04 -9.94
CA ASP A 44 4.90 6.29 -9.81
C ASP A 44 5.69 6.32 -8.48
N VAL A 45 5.09 5.82 -7.39
CA VAL A 45 5.77 5.65 -6.09
C VAL A 45 6.84 4.55 -6.17
N ILE A 46 6.54 3.42 -6.81
CA ILE A 46 7.48 2.30 -7.02
C ILE A 46 8.74 2.78 -7.75
N ASP A 47 8.56 3.55 -8.82
CA ASP A 47 9.65 4.11 -9.62
C ASP A 47 10.45 5.15 -8.81
N SER A 48 9.76 5.97 -8.01
CA SER A 48 10.38 6.99 -7.15
C SER A 48 11.30 6.40 -6.08
N ILE A 49 10.95 5.23 -5.53
CA ILE A 49 11.82 4.47 -4.60
C ILE A 49 12.83 3.57 -5.32
N LYS A 50 13.03 3.74 -6.64
CA LYS A 50 14.01 3.01 -7.47
C LYS A 50 13.87 1.48 -7.39
N THR A 51 12.63 0.98 -7.33
CA THR A 51 12.34 -0.45 -7.41
C THR A 51 11.43 -0.76 -8.58
N LYS A 52 10.97 -2.02 -8.70
CA LYS A 52 10.07 -2.46 -9.76
C LYS A 52 9.12 -3.53 -9.25
N ILE A 53 8.04 -3.77 -10.00
CA ILE A 53 7.22 -4.97 -9.80
C ILE A 53 8.10 -6.22 -9.97
N GLY A 54 8.01 -7.14 -9.01
CA GLY A 54 8.91 -8.28 -8.82
C GLY A 54 10.08 -8.00 -7.87
N GLY A 55 10.33 -6.73 -7.55
CA GLY A 55 11.31 -6.30 -6.55
C GLY A 55 10.90 -6.63 -5.12
N LYS A 56 11.86 -6.43 -4.20
CA LYS A 56 11.72 -6.72 -2.77
C LYS A 56 11.69 -5.42 -1.96
N VAL A 57 10.71 -5.30 -1.08
CA VAL A 57 10.55 -4.17 -0.17
C VAL A 57 10.22 -4.64 1.24
N ASP A 58 10.57 -3.82 2.21
CA ASP A 58 10.10 -3.93 3.58
C ASP A 58 8.91 -2.98 3.78
N VAL A 59 8.09 -3.30 4.77
CA VAL A 59 6.96 -2.48 5.21
C VAL A 59 7.16 -2.22 6.70
N LEU A 60 7.54 -1.01 7.04
CA LEU A 60 7.87 -0.57 8.39
C LEU A 60 6.73 0.29 8.93
N TYR A 61 6.58 0.28 10.24
CA TYR A 61 5.62 1.11 10.96
C TYR A 61 6.30 1.70 12.19
N ASP A 62 6.20 3.02 12.33
CA ASP A 62 6.59 3.77 13.50
C ASP A 62 5.34 4.02 14.36
N GLN A 63 5.32 3.44 15.55
CA GLN A 63 4.19 3.54 16.47
C GLN A 63 4.14 4.90 17.18
N GLU A 64 5.27 5.59 17.36
CA GLU A 64 5.32 6.86 18.09
C GLU A 64 4.72 7.99 17.26
N GLU A 65 5.03 8.00 15.96
CA GLU A 65 4.62 9.06 15.03
C GLU A 65 3.44 8.67 14.11
N ASP A 66 2.95 7.44 14.23
CA ASP A 66 1.94 6.81 13.35
C ASP A 66 2.31 6.93 11.86
N LEU A 67 3.55 6.56 11.54
CA LEU A 67 4.11 6.63 10.20
C LEU A 67 4.33 5.24 9.61
N TRP A 68 4.01 5.10 8.33
CA TRP A 68 4.34 3.92 7.55
C TRP A 68 5.50 4.22 6.63
N MET A 69 6.33 3.22 6.35
CA MET A 69 7.37 3.31 5.34
C MET A 69 7.40 2.07 4.46
N VAL A 70 7.48 2.27 3.14
CA VAL A 70 7.85 1.22 2.19
C VAL A 70 9.25 1.52 1.67
N LYS A 71 10.16 0.55 1.82
CA LYS A 71 11.58 0.72 1.46
C LYS A 71 12.10 -0.50 0.72
N PRO A 72 12.81 -0.34 -0.42
CA PRO A 72 13.52 -1.45 -1.05
C PRO A 72 14.52 -2.09 -0.09
N CYS A 73 14.51 -3.42 0.01
CA CYS A 73 15.37 -4.15 0.95
C CYS A 73 15.97 -5.40 0.30
N GLY A 74 17.05 -5.22 -0.48
CA GLY A 74 17.88 -6.30 -1.02
C GLY A 74 17.11 -7.57 -1.42
N ASN A 75 17.48 -8.71 -0.86
CA ASN A 75 16.84 -10.01 -1.15
C ASN A 75 15.83 -10.47 -0.09
N ASN A 76 15.86 -9.92 1.12
CA ASN A 76 15.09 -10.41 2.28
C ASN A 76 13.81 -9.60 2.55
N GLY A 77 13.06 -9.27 1.50
CA GLY A 77 11.83 -8.48 1.59
C GLY A 77 10.55 -9.20 1.16
N PHE A 78 9.43 -8.49 1.32
CA PHE A 78 8.18 -8.82 0.67
C PHE A 78 8.26 -8.50 -0.83
N THR A 79 7.70 -9.37 -1.66
CA THR A 79 7.68 -9.15 -3.10
C THR A 79 6.57 -8.16 -3.47
N ILE A 80 6.89 -7.16 -4.28
CA ILE A 80 5.87 -6.36 -4.98
C ILE A 80 5.32 -7.22 -6.12
N SER A 81 4.15 -7.81 -5.91
CA SER A 81 3.45 -8.61 -6.93
C SER A 81 2.67 -7.72 -7.91
N GLY A 82 2.50 -8.19 -9.15
CA GLY A 82 1.78 -7.47 -10.19
C GLY A 82 2.23 -7.89 -11.58
N LYS A 83 1.49 -7.44 -12.61
CA LYS A 83 1.94 -7.57 -14.00
C LYS A 83 2.96 -6.47 -14.30
N GLN A 84 4.03 -6.78 -15.04
CA GLN A 84 4.95 -5.74 -15.52
C GLN A 84 4.18 -4.69 -16.33
N GLY A 85 4.47 -3.41 -16.08
CA GLY A 85 3.77 -2.28 -16.69
C GLY A 85 2.37 -2.01 -16.15
N ALA A 86 1.92 -2.70 -15.10
CA ALA A 86 0.69 -2.35 -14.40
C ALA A 86 0.82 -1.01 -13.67
N ALA A 87 -0.29 -0.27 -13.57
CA ALA A 87 -0.32 1.02 -12.88
C ALA A 87 -0.13 0.92 -11.35
N THR A 88 -0.18 -0.30 -10.80
CA THR A 88 0.00 -0.54 -9.37
C THR A 88 0.70 -1.88 -9.13
N GLY A 89 1.55 -1.93 -8.10
CA GLY A 89 2.03 -3.16 -7.47
C GLY A 89 1.28 -3.46 -6.18
N LEU A 90 1.39 -4.70 -5.70
CA LEU A 90 0.78 -5.18 -4.47
C LEU A 90 1.80 -5.94 -3.62
N VAL A 91 2.06 -5.43 -2.42
CA VAL A 91 2.73 -6.16 -1.35
C VAL A 91 1.68 -6.79 -0.46
N ARG A 92 1.80 -8.09 -0.17
CA ARG A 92 0.86 -8.80 0.71
C ARG A 92 1.60 -9.75 1.63
N TYR A 93 1.23 -9.77 2.90
CA TYR A 93 1.78 -10.70 3.88
C TYR A 93 0.77 -11.05 4.97
N THR A 94 0.93 -12.25 5.52
CA THR A 94 0.15 -12.71 6.68
C THR A 94 0.62 -11.99 7.94
N LEU A 95 -0.33 -11.45 8.71
CA LEU A 95 -0.05 -10.77 9.97
C LEU A 95 0.23 -11.78 11.08
N LYS A 96 1.46 -11.73 11.63
CA LYS A 96 1.91 -12.55 12.76
C LYS A 96 1.83 -11.76 14.08
N LYS A 97 2.16 -12.40 15.21
CA LYS A 97 2.30 -11.71 16.50
C LYS A 97 3.39 -10.64 16.39
N GLY A 98 3.12 -9.44 16.88
CA GLY A 98 4.04 -8.30 16.82
C GLY A 98 3.94 -7.45 15.55
N HIS A 99 3.17 -7.86 14.54
CA HIS A 99 2.87 -6.97 13.42
C HIS A 99 1.80 -5.96 13.80
N THR A 100 1.92 -4.74 13.30
CA THR A 100 0.87 -3.72 13.37
C THR A 100 -0.41 -4.18 12.67
N ARG A 101 -1.54 -3.89 13.30
CA ARG A 101 -2.90 -4.18 12.80
C ARG A 101 -3.76 -2.94 12.96
N PHE A 102 -4.72 -2.75 12.06
CA PHE A 102 -5.81 -1.80 12.22
C PHE A 102 -6.84 -2.28 13.24
N THR A 103 -7.03 -3.60 13.37
CA THR A 103 -7.91 -4.19 14.38
C THR A 103 -7.53 -5.64 14.68
N GLU A 104 -7.85 -6.10 15.88
CA GLU A 104 -7.81 -7.53 16.24
C GLU A 104 -9.16 -8.22 15.96
N GLU A 105 -10.26 -7.45 15.85
CA GLU A 105 -11.61 -7.97 15.69
C GLU A 105 -11.89 -8.40 14.25
N LYS A 106 -12.11 -9.70 14.06
CA LYS A 106 -12.36 -10.27 12.72
C LYS A 106 -13.65 -9.76 12.07
N THR A 107 -14.64 -9.38 12.88
CA THR A 107 -15.94 -8.85 12.44
C THR A 107 -15.85 -7.47 11.81
N LEU A 108 -14.78 -6.71 12.10
CA LEU A 108 -14.54 -5.38 11.54
C LEU A 108 -13.78 -5.42 10.21
N LEU A 109 -13.30 -6.59 9.79
CA LEU A 109 -12.54 -6.76 8.54
C LEU A 109 -13.49 -7.00 7.34
N PRO A 110 -13.17 -6.46 6.15
CA PRO A 110 -11.93 -5.77 5.79
C PRO A 110 -11.91 -4.28 6.16
N ILE A 111 -10.75 -3.81 6.60
CA ILE A 111 -10.47 -2.37 6.78
C ILE A 111 -9.54 -1.91 5.67
N LYS A 112 -9.85 -0.75 5.08
CA LYS A 112 -9.03 -0.09 4.05
C LYS A 112 -8.75 1.34 4.53
N ARG A 113 -7.49 1.75 4.45
CA ARG A 113 -7.06 3.14 4.67
C ARG A 113 -6.26 3.61 3.48
N GLU A 114 -6.51 4.84 3.06
CA GLU A 114 -5.81 5.48 1.96
C GLU A 114 -4.65 6.33 2.50
N CYS A 115 -3.62 6.51 1.69
CA CYS A 115 -2.56 7.45 1.99
C CYS A 115 -3.13 8.85 2.07
N ASP A 116 -2.66 9.63 3.05
CA ASP A 116 -2.71 11.08 2.95
C ASP A 116 -1.64 11.51 1.94
N GLU A 117 -2.04 11.98 0.76
CA GLU A 117 -1.11 12.33 -0.33
C GLU A 117 -0.18 13.49 0.06
N ASP A 118 -0.62 14.39 0.95
CA ASP A 118 0.17 15.52 1.41
C ASP A 118 1.25 15.09 2.42
N SER A 119 1.13 13.87 2.98
CA SER A 119 2.10 13.29 3.91
C SER A 119 3.25 12.53 3.25
N LEU A 120 3.23 12.35 1.92
CA LEU A 120 4.22 11.56 1.20
C LEU A 120 5.61 12.20 1.26
N LEU A 121 6.53 11.51 1.92
CA LEU A 121 7.92 11.94 2.06
C LEU A 121 8.88 10.85 1.55
N TYR A 122 9.66 11.18 0.52
CA TYR A 122 10.71 10.29 0.02
C TYR A 122 12.00 10.53 0.78
N LYS A 123 12.42 9.56 1.59
CA LYS A 123 13.62 9.65 2.43
C LYS A 123 14.30 8.28 2.54
N ASP A 124 15.63 8.29 2.61
CA ASP A 124 16.47 7.10 2.81
C ASP A 124 16.18 5.95 1.82
N GLY A 125 15.81 6.31 0.59
CA GLY A 125 15.49 5.37 -0.49
C GLY A 125 14.11 4.70 -0.37
N GLY A 126 13.28 5.10 0.60
CA GLY A 126 11.89 4.65 0.69
C GLY A 126 10.90 5.82 0.67
N VAL A 127 9.63 5.48 0.81
CA VAL A 127 8.52 6.42 0.92
C VAL A 127 7.90 6.28 2.31
N ILE A 128 7.81 7.39 3.01
CA ILE A 128 7.16 7.54 4.31
C ILE A 128 5.79 8.20 4.08
N PHE A 129 4.76 7.73 4.77
CA PHE A 129 3.40 8.24 4.60
C PHE A 129 2.54 8.01 5.85
N LYS A 130 1.49 8.83 5.98
CA LYS A 130 0.39 8.65 6.91
C LYS A 130 -0.82 8.05 6.20
N LEU A 131 -1.67 7.41 7.00
CA LEU A 131 -2.93 6.87 6.54
C LEU A 131 -4.06 7.78 7.02
N VAL A 132 -5.01 8.10 6.14
CA VAL A 132 -6.24 8.78 6.53
C VAL A 132 -7.03 7.84 7.43
N ILE A 133 -7.25 8.28 8.67
CA ILE A 133 -8.13 7.61 9.61
C ILE A 133 -9.50 8.24 9.39
N GLU A 134 -10.40 7.52 8.70
CA GLU A 134 -11.81 7.88 8.73
C GLU A 134 -12.33 7.57 10.13
N ASP A 135 -12.34 8.58 11.00
CA ASP A 135 -13.16 8.53 12.19
C ASP A 135 -14.61 8.40 11.70
N LYS A 136 -15.20 7.23 11.90
CA LYS A 136 -16.65 7.15 11.93
C LYS A 136 -17.08 8.06 13.08
N GLU A 137 -17.61 9.23 12.76
CA GLU A 137 -18.42 9.98 13.71
C GLU A 137 -19.39 9.00 14.39
N MET A 138 -19.42 9.10 15.72
CA MET A 138 -20.12 8.23 16.66
C MET A 138 -21.60 8.05 16.34
#